data_AF-A0A9D7FK66-F1
#
_entry.id   AF-A0A9D7FK66-F1
#
_cell.length_a   1.000
_cell.length_b   1.000
_cell.length_c   1.000
_cell.angle_alpha   90.00
_cell.angle_beta   90.00
_cell.angle_gamma   90.00
#
_symmetry.space_group_name_H-M   'P 1'
#
loop_
_entity.id
_entity.type
_entity.pdbx_description
1 polymer ?
#
loop_
_entity_poly.entity_id
_entity_poly.type
_entity_poly.pdbx_seq_one_letter_code
_entity_poly.pdbx_strand_id
1 'polypeptide(L)'
;MYSWTSPAKNNKYGAIYLSFKPSLYSATSGLNEKGLYYDWASLNESSTKPYDKNKPTYFGFLPYKIMEECSTTEEAIEIVKKYNWGIESQGGHMMIADCNGNSAVFEWLKGELVILKGDKNQIITNTPLAYCEKNYNKCWRLSKAHKMLDGISVSEESLQKTLKSVAQKDDIETLVSRIIDLKKREITMYYQRNFDVPVVIRLDDELKKGLHYECIPSLFNENNTNCSSEHKMEFYYDEDWKEIPTSKKAIYVRKITSDPNSTELIVKDYFFKSKKIQYEAKYENYDAIILNRQNGIVVWYYENGKKSRESEFLNNKPNGKSTLWNEAGEIKNESVYDNCVLISEVDHSK
;
A
#
# COMPACT_ATOMS: atom_id res chain seq x y z
N MET A 1 11.57 -1.36 -8.31
CA MET A 1 10.54 -0.38 -7.91
C MET A 1 9.38 -0.55 -8.85
N TYR A 2 8.17 -0.41 -8.33
CA TYR A 2 6.93 -0.77 -9.00
C TYR A 2 5.86 0.26 -8.70
N SER A 3 4.90 0.37 -9.61
CA SER A 3 3.68 1.13 -9.41
C SER A 3 2.45 0.31 -9.73
N TRP A 4 1.32 0.67 -9.13
CA TRP A 4 0.02 0.16 -9.55
C TRP A 4 -1.05 1.20 -9.30
N THR A 5 -2.09 1.16 -10.11
CA THR A 5 -3.29 1.98 -9.93
C THR A 5 -4.34 1.24 -9.12
N SER A 6 -5.23 1.99 -8.49
CA SER A 6 -6.48 1.52 -7.89
C SER A 6 -7.55 2.49 -8.38
N PRO A 7 -8.36 2.13 -9.39
CA PRO A 7 -9.39 3.02 -9.93
C PRO A 7 -10.47 3.36 -8.90
N ALA A 8 -11.09 4.54 -9.05
CA ALA A 8 -12.20 4.97 -8.21
C ALA A 8 -13.38 4.00 -8.29
N LYS A 9 -13.96 3.65 -7.14
CA LYS A 9 -15.11 2.72 -7.05
C LYS A 9 -15.90 2.95 -5.77
N ASN A 10 -17.22 2.79 -5.82
CA ASN A 10 -18.08 2.79 -4.62
C ASN A 10 -17.86 4.01 -3.70
N ASN A 11 -17.83 5.23 -4.27
CA ASN A 11 -17.54 6.49 -3.58
C ASN A 11 -16.13 6.62 -2.98
N LYS A 12 -15.19 5.74 -3.35
CA LYS A 12 -13.78 5.85 -3.00
C LYS A 12 -12.98 6.44 -4.15
N TYR A 13 -11.97 7.22 -3.81
CA TYR A 13 -11.09 7.90 -4.74
C TYR A 13 -10.13 6.92 -5.42
N GLY A 14 -9.83 7.17 -6.69
CA GLY A 14 -8.76 6.47 -7.40
C GLY A 14 -7.37 6.97 -7.00
N ALA A 15 -6.38 6.09 -7.01
CA ALA A 15 -5.00 6.40 -6.65
C ALA A 15 -3.97 5.61 -7.46
N ILE A 16 -2.73 6.12 -7.51
CA ILE A 16 -1.54 5.38 -7.90
C ILE A 16 -0.64 5.22 -6.68
N TYR A 17 -0.02 4.05 -6.56
CA TYR A 17 0.88 3.71 -5.47
C TYR A 17 2.26 3.33 -6.01
N LEU A 18 3.30 3.56 -5.21
CA LEU A 18 4.69 3.27 -5.54
C LEU A 18 5.34 2.43 -4.45
N SER A 19 6.12 1.41 -4.82
CA SER A 19 6.83 0.56 -3.87
C SER A 19 8.17 0.04 -4.38
N PHE A 20 9.12 -0.23 -3.47
CA PHE A 20 10.37 -0.90 -3.80
C PHE A 20 10.19 -2.38 -4.19
N LYS A 21 9.20 -3.05 -3.59
CA LYS A 21 8.90 -4.46 -3.84
C LYS A 21 7.45 -4.64 -4.30
N PRO A 22 7.13 -5.70 -5.05
CA PRO A 22 5.76 -6.08 -5.30
C PRO A 22 5.22 -6.68 -4.00
N SER A 23 4.78 -5.85 -3.06
CA SER A 23 4.07 -6.31 -1.87
C SER A 23 2.85 -5.44 -1.62
N LEU A 24 1.78 -6.15 -1.29
CA LEU A 24 0.49 -5.62 -0.91
C LEU A 24 0.63 -4.61 0.26
N TYR A 25 1.53 -4.86 1.20
CA TYR A 25 1.70 -4.05 2.42
C TYR A 25 2.89 -3.09 2.38
N SER A 26 3.39 -2.73 1.19
CA SER A 26 4.63 -1.96 1.07
C SER A 26 4.56 -0.72 0.21
N ALA A 27 3.37 -0.17 -0.10
CA ALA A 27 3.29 1.10 -0.80
C ALA A 27 4.01 2.20 -0.01
N THR A 28 5.19 2.57 -0.50
CA THR A 28 6.06 3.59 0.08
C THR A 28 5.53 5.00 -0.16
N SER A 29 4.67 5.17 -1.15
CA SER A 29 3.94 6.42 -1.38
C SER A 29 2.71 6.17 -2.23
N GLY A 30 1.82 7.17 -2.29
CA GLY A 30 0.68 7.16 -3.19
C GLY A 30 0.14 8.57 -3.43
N LEU A 31 -0.47 8.77 -4.61
CA LEU A 31 -1.16 9.99 -5.04
C LEU A 31 -2.59 9.64 -5.44
N ASN A 32 -3.60 10.37 -4.93
CA ASN A 32 -5.00 10.15 -5.31
C ASN A 32 -5.54 11.25 -6.24
N GLU A 33 -6.72 11.00 -6.82
CA GLU A 33 -7.43 11.91 -7.73
C GLU A 33 -7.82 13.26 -7.11
N LYS A 34 -7.69 13.41 -5.78
CA LYS A 34 -7.90 14.68 -5.05
C LYS A 34 -6.62 15.48 -4.85
N GLY A 35 -5.47 14.96 -5.27
CA GLY A 35 -4.18 15.62 -5.07
C GLY A 35 -3.67 15.50 -3.64
N LEU A 36 -4.06 14.44 -2.92
CA LEU A 36 -3.45 14.05 -1.65
C LEU A 36 -2.30 13.09 -1.94
N TYR A 37 -1.14 13.31 -1.32
CA TYR A 37 0.05 12.48 -1.47
C TYR A 37 0.68 12.16 -0.13
N TYR A 38 1.06 10.90 0.08
CA TYR A 38 1.89 10.51 1.24
C TYR A 38 3.21 9.91 0.79
N ASP A 39 4.23 10.01 1.64
CA ASP A 39 5.52 9.36 1.49
C ASP A 39 6.10 8.99 2.85
N TRP A 40 7.09 8.09 2.87
CA TRP A 40 7.74 7.63 4.08
C TRP A 40 9.23 7.93 4.07
N ALA A 41 9.77 8.24 5.23
CA ALA A 41 11.22 8.16 5.47
C ALA A 41 11.51 7.28 6.69
N SER A 42 12.46 6.37 6.53
CA SER A 42 12.92 5.49 7.60
C SER A 42 13.45 6.30 8.79
N LEU A 43 13.16 5.83 9.99
CA LEU A 43 13.44 6.53 11.23
C LEU A 43 13.83 5.53 12.31
N ASN A 44 15.09 5.53 12.71
CA ASN A 44 15.60 4.59 13.71
C ASN A 44 14.99 4.83 15.10
N GLU A 45 14.63 6.08 15.39
CA GLU A 45 13.98 6.50 16.62
C GLU A 45 12.50 6.15 16.67
N SER A 46 11.92 5.68 15.56
CA SER A 46 10.52 5.26 15.54
C SER A 46 10.31 4.09 16.49
N SER A 47 9.45 4.28 17.48
CA SER A 47 9.00 3.21 18.36
C SER A 47 7.89 2.39 17.71
N THR A 48 7.48 1.32 18.39
CA THR A 48 6.20 0.67 18.10
C THR A 48 5.06 1.68 18.16
N LYS A 49 4.08 1.51 17.27
CA LYS A 49 2.89 2.38 17.25
C LYS A 49 2.07 2.14 18.53
N PRO A 50 1.58 3.18 19.22
CA PRO A 50 0.81 3.03 20.43
C PRO A 50 -0.48 2.27 20.17
N TYR A 51 -0.87 1.47 21.16
CA TYR A 51 -2.19 0.84 21.21
C TYR A 51 -3.06 1.57 22.22
N ASP A 52 -4.25 2.00 21.77
CA ASP A 52 -5.28 2.57 22.62
C ASP A 52 -6.52 1.67 22.62
N LYS A 53 -6.86 1.10 23.78
CA LYS A 53 -8.00 0.19 23.94
C LYS A 53 -9.36 0.84 23.61
N ASN A 54 -9.45 2.17 23.60
CA ASN A 54 -10.67 2.89 23.30
C ASN A 54 -10.84 3.20 21.80
N LYS A 55 -9.81 2.92 20.98
CA LYS A 55 -9.84 3.12 19.53
C LYS A 55 -10.14 1.82 18.81
N PRO A 56 -10.94 1.83 17.74
CA PRO A 56 -11.04 0.68 16.85
C PRO A 56 -9.68 0.40 16.20
N THR A 57 -9.32 -0.88 16.08
CA THR A 57 -8.12 -1.30 15.33
C THR A 57 -8.45 -1.44 13.85
N TYR A 58 -7.66 -0.79 12.99
CA TYR A 58 -7.73 -1.01 11.55
C TYR A 58 -6.79 -2.15 11.17
N PHE A 59 -7.37 -3.30 10.80
CA PHE A 59 -6.65 -4.53 10.44
C PHE A 59 -6.06 -4.51 9.02
N GLY A 60 -5.78 -3.33 8.51
CA GLY A 60 -5.36 -3.08 7.15
C GLY A 60 -4.22 -2.07 7.04
N PHE A 61 -3.81 -1.77 5.81
CA PHE A 61 -2.86 -0.67 5.56
C PHE A 61 -3.61 0.66 5.55
N LEU A 62 -3.44 1.46 6.61
CA LEU A 62 -4.20 2.69 6.82
C LEU A 62 -3.94 3.75 5.74
N PRO A 63 -2.74 3.87 5.14
CA PRO A 63 -2.54 4.77 4.01
C PRO A 63 -3.49 4.51 2.84
N TYR A 64 -3.87 3.27 2.54
CA TYR A 64 -4.88 3.03 1.49
C TYR A 64 -6.24 3.57 1.88
N LYS A 65 -6.66 3.40 3.14
CA LYS A 65 -7.91 3.99 3.62
C LYS A 65 -7.89 5.52 3.47
N ILE A 66 -6.77 6.15 3.82
CA ILE A 66 -6.58 7.59 3.65
C ILE A 66 -6.69 7.97 2.17
N MET A 67 -6.01 7.26 1.27
CA MET A 67 -6.06 7.57 -0.16
C MET A 67 -7.44 7.36 -0.77
N GLU A 68 -8.22 6.40 -0.27
CA GLU A 68 -9.59 6.11 -0.72
C GLU A 68 -10.64 7.11 -0.22
N GLU A 69 -10.46 7.67 0.98
CA GLU A 69 -11.52 8.43 1.68
C GLU A 69 -11.19 9.91 1.92
N CYS A 70 -9.92 10.32 1.80
CA CYS A 70 -9.48 11.68 2.13
C CYS A 70 -9.08 12.48 0.89
N SER A 71 -9.48 13.74 0.89
CA SER A 71 -9.11 14.78 -0.08
C SER A 71 -8.14 15.81 0.51
N THR A 72 -8.07 15.91 1.84
CA THR A 72 -7.27 16.91 2.56
C THR A 72 -6.36 16.28 3.62
N THR A 73 -5.34 17.03 4.01
CA THR A 73 -4.45 16.68 5.13
C THR A 73 -5.22 16.55 6.44
N GLU A 74 -6.24 17.38 6.68
CA GLU A 74 -7.01 17.33 7.93
C GLU A 74 -7.85 16.06 8.02
N GLU A 75 -8.52 15.65 6.94
CA GLU A 75 -9.26 14.39 6.90
C GLU A 75 -8.35 13.19 7.18
N ALA A 76 -7.14 13.21 6.62
CA ALA A 76 -6.14 12.16 6.88
C ALA A 76 -5.75 12.13 8.36
N ILE A 77 -5.50 13.29 8.99
CA ILE A 77 -5.20 13.40 10.42
C ILE A 77 -6.30 12.78 11.27
N GLU A 78 -7.57 13.01 10.92
CA GLU A 78 -8.70 12.44 11.65
C GLU A 78 -8.77 10.92 11.53
N ILE A 79 -8.46 10.35 10.36
CA ILE A 79 -8.30 8.89 10.19
C ILE A 79 -7.15 8.36 11.05
N VAL A 80 -5.98 9.02 11.02
CA VAL A 80 -4.80 8.63 11.81
C VAL A 80 -5.09 8.61 13.30
N LYS A 81 -5.81 9.61 13.81
CA LYS A 81 -6.19 9.70 15.23
C LYS A 81 -7.24 8.66 15.63
N LYS A 82 -8.17 8.34 14.72
CA LYS A 82 -9.33 7.48 14.97
C LYS A 82 -8.96 6.01 15.20
N TYR A 83 -7.99 5.48 14.46
CA TYR A 83 -7.70 4.04 14.46
C TYR A 83 -6.38 3.69 15.16
N ASN A 84 -6.34 2.52 15.81
CA ASN A 84 -5.07 1.83 16.04
C ASN A 84 -4.57 1.26 14.71
N TRP A 85 -3.27 1.39 14.45
CA TRP A 85 -2.64 0.97 13.19
C TRP A 85 -2.22 -0.50 13.29
N GLY A 86 -2.82 -1.38 12.47
CA GLY A 86 -2.66 -2.84 12.60
C GLY A 86 -1.40 -3.44 11.96
N ILE A 87 -1.26 -3.37 10.63
CA ILE A 87 -0.31 -4.20 9.84
C ILE A 87 0.63 -3.32 8.99
N GLU A 88 1.36 -2.41 9.63
CA GLU A 88 2.22 -1.49 8.88
C GLU A 88 3.71 -1.64 9.18
N SER A 89 4.54 -1.26 8.20
CA SER A 89 5.99 -1.22 8.35
C SER A 89 6.37 -0.45 9.62
N GLN A 90 7.15 -1.09 10.47
CA GLN A 90 7.79 -0.46 11.62
C GLN A 90 9.04 0.31 11.14
N GLY A 91 9.40 1.40 11.84
CA GLY A 91 10.70 2.07 11.65
C GLY A 91 10.71 3.28 10.71
N GLY A 92 9.71 4.16 10.75
CA GLY A 92 9.64 5.36 9.91
C GLY A 92 8.63 6.41 10.38
N HIS A 93 8.69 7.59 9.79
CA HIS A 93 7.62 8.58 9.84
C HIS A 93 6.95 8.73 8.47
N MET A 94 5.69 9.17 8.48
CA MET A 94 4.93 9.42 7.26
C MET A 94 4.70 10.92 7.11
N MET A 95 4.99 11.47 5.93
CA MET A 95 4.54 12.81 5.56
C MET A 95 3.36 12.68 4.61
N ILE A 96 2.36 13.54 4.78
CA ILE A 96 1.23 13.69 3.88
C ILE A 96 1.05 15.16 3.51
N ALA A 97 0.65 15.43 2.27
CA ALA A 97 0.41 16.78 1.76
C ALA A 97 -0.77 16.79 0.79
N ASP A 98 -1.50 17.91 0.74
CA ASP A 98 -2.64 18.10 -0.17
C ASP A 98 -2.41 19.24 -1.18
N CYS A 99 -3.27 19.30 -2.20
CA CYS A 99 -3.19 20.28 -3.29
C CYS A 99 -3.48 21.73 -2.85
N ASN A 100 -3.92 21.97 -1.61
CA ASN A 100 -4.07 23.30 -1.02
C ASN A 100 -2.77 23.79 -0.39
N GLY A 101 -1.74 22.94 -0.33
CA GLY A 101 -0.42 23.27 0.22
C GLY A 101 -0.28 22.94 1.71
N ASN A 102 -1.27 22.30 2.33
CA ASN A 102 -1.11 21.84 3.71
C ASN A 102 -0.27 20.56 3.75
N SER A 103 0.42 20.36 4.86
CA SER A 103 1.18 19.13 5.11
C SER A 103 1.14 18.73 6.57
N ALA A 104 1.34 17.44 6.83
CA ALA A 104 1.52 16.91 8.17
C ALA A 104 2.52 15.76 8.18
N VAL A 105 3.25 15.64 9.30
CA VAL A 105 4.17 14.53 9.56
C VAL A 105 3.69 13.76 10.77
N PHE A 106 3.63 12.44 10.63
CA PHE A 106 3.26 11.50 11.69
C PHE A 106 4.51 10.74 12.15
N GLU A 107 4.92 10.97 13.39
CA GLU A 107 6.09 10.33 14.00
C GLU A 107 5.64 9.50 15.20
N TRP A 108 6.17 8.28 15.31
CA TRP A 108 5.93 7.43 16.47
C TRP A 108 7.17 7.43 17.35
N LEU A 109 7.17 8.26 18.39
CA LEU A 109 8.34 8.50 19.22
C LEU A 109 8.03 8.15 20.66
N LYS A 110 8.90 7.36 21.30
CA LYS A 110 8.79 6.97 22.72
C LYS A 110 7.42 6.38 23.09
N GLY A 111 6.80 5.65 22.16
CA GLY A 111 5.48 5.04 22.35
C GLY A 111 4.31 5.98 22.14
N GLU A 112 4.52 7.19 21.60
CA GLU A 112 3.47 8.17 21.34
C GLU A 112 3.41 8.55 19.86
N LEU A 113 2.23 8.93 19.38
CA LEU A 113 2.04 9.53 18.06
C LEU A 113 2.20 11.05 18.20
N VAL A 114 3.18 11.61 17.49
CA VAL A 114 3.39 13.05 17.34
C VAL A 114 2.92 13.46 15.94
N ILE A 115 2.07 14.48 15.87
CA ILE A 115 1.54 15.03 14.61
C ILE A 115 2.06 16.45 14.46
N LEU A 116 2.83 16.70 13.40
CA LEU A 116 3.45 18.00 13.11
C LEU A 116 2.84 18.57 11.83
N LYS A 117 1.92 19.52 11.97
CA LYS A 117 1.35 20.25 10.83
C LYS A 117 2.39 21.25 10.29
N GLY A 118 2.49 21.35 8.97
CA GLY A 118 3.36 22.30 8.28
C GLY A 118 2.60 23.10 7.25
N ASP A 119 2.87 24.41 7.21
CA ASP A 119 2.18 25.35 6.32
C ASP A 119 2.89 25.53 4.97
N LYS A 120 4.22 25.77 4.99
CA LYS A 120 5.04 25.96 3.77
C LYS A 120 6.41 25.35 3.95
N ASN A 121 6.91 24.71 2.89
CA ASN A 121 8.26 24.17 2.81
C ASN A 121 8.62 23.26 4.01
N GLN A 122 7.66 22.43 4.47
CA GLN A 122 7.95 21.40 5.46
C GLN A 122 8.87 20.35 4.82
N ILE A 123 10.01 20.09 5.43
CA ILE A 123 11.03 19.17 4.92
C ILE A 123 11.26 18.10 5.98
N ILE A 124 11.24 16.84 5.55
CA ILE A 124 11.63 15.70 6.37
C ILE A 124 12.83 14.96 5.76
N THR A 125 13.56 14.25 6.61
CA THR A 125 14.61 13.29 6.21
C THR A 125 14.54 12.10 7.15
N ASN A 126 15.55 11.24 7.19
CA ASN A 126 15.62 10.12 8.14
C ASN A 126 16.00 10.55 9.57
N THR A 127 15.42 11.65 10.05
CA THR A 127 15.68 12.25 11.37
C THR A 127 14.36 12.81 11.91
N PRO A 128 14.05 12.63 13.21
CA PRO A 128 12.74 13.03 13.73
C PRO A 128 12.57 14.54 13.67
N LEU A 129 11.53 15.00 12.96
CA LEU A 129 11.20 16.40 12.83
C LEU A 129 10.80 17.00 14.19
N ALA A 130 10.14 16.24 15.07
CA ALA A 130 9.79 16.67 16.43
C ALA A 130 11.03 17.01 17.27
N TYR A 131 12.21 16.48 16.93
CA TYR A 131 13.47 16.78 17.61
C TYR A 131 14.29 17.87 16.89
N CYS A 132 13.86 18.32 15.70
CA CYS A 132 14.63 19.19 14.83
C CYS A 132 14.53 20.70 15.14
N GLU A 133 13.59 21.17 15.97
CA GLU A 133 13.58 22.58 16.44
C GLU A 133 14.91 23.01 17.10
N LYS A 134 15.74 22.04 17.52
CA LYS A 134 17.06 22.28 18.13
C LYS A 134 18.27 21.76 17.33
N ASN A 135 18.10 21.14 16.15
CA ASN A 135 19.17 20.31 15.56
C ASN A 135 19.17 20.13 14.01
N TYR A 136 18.84 21.17 13.22
CA TYR A 136 18.95 21.10 11.74
C TYR A 136 20.31 20.59 11.22
N ASN A 137 21.39 20.84 11.97
CA ASN A 137 22.77 20.51 11.59
C ASN A 137 23.12 19.00 11.66
N LYS A 138 22.27 18.14 12.22
CA LYS A 138 22.56 16.70 12.32
C LYS A 138 22.43 15.94 11.00
N CYS A 139 21.59 16.43 10.09
CA CYS A 139 21.39 15.83 8.78
C CYS A 139 21.84 16.81 7.69
N TRP A 140 22.90 16.46 6.96
CA TRP A 140 23.44 17.32 5.90
C TRP A 140 22.42 17.55 4.78
N ARG A 141 21.56 16.55 4.48
CA ARG A 141 20.48 16.65 3.48
C ARG A 141 19.44 17.67 3.92
N LEU A 142 19.00 17.60 5.17
CA LEU A 142 18.02 18.53 5.75
C LEU A 142 18.57 19.96 5.74
N SER A 143 19.78 20.15 6.28
CA SER A 143 20.47 21.43 6.27
C SER A 143 20.63 22.02 4.87
N LYS A 144 21.00 21.20 3.88
CA LYS A 144 21.20 21.64 2.49
C LYS A 144 19.87 21.97 1.82
N ALA A 145 18.84 21.15 2.00
CA ALA A 145 17.51 21.39 1.44
C ALA A 145 16.90 22.69 1.98
N HIS A 146 16.99 22.94 3.30
CA HIS A 146 16.54 24.21 3.88
C HIS A 146 17.27 25.40 3.24
N LYS A 147 18.62 25.37 3.17
CA LYS A 147 19.39 26.46 2.56
C LYS A 147 19.03 26.72 1.09
N MET A 148 18.66 25.69 0.34
CA MET A 148 18.34 25.81 -1.09
C MET A 148 16.89 26.22 -1.37
N LEU A 149 15.99 26.03 -0.41
CA LEU A 149 14.57 26.37 -0.57
C LEU A 149 14.17 27.61 0.25
N ASP A 150 15.03 28.07 1.16
CA ASP A 150 14.80 29.27 1.95
C ASP A 150 14.73 30.53 1.07
N GLY A 151 13.66 31.31 1.24
CA GLY A 151 13.42 32.54 0.49
C GLY A 151 13.23 32.40 -1.03
N ILE A 152 13.19 31.18 -1.58
CA ILE A 152 13.09 30.92 -3.02
C ILE A 152 11.66 30.54 -3.40
N SER A 153 11.19 31.05 -4.55
CA SER A 153 9.94 30.59 -5.16
C SER A 153 10.09 29.15 -5.63
N VAL A 154 9.31 28.24 -5.05
CA VAL A 154 9.36 26.82 -5.39
C VAL A 154 8.89 26.61 -6.82
N SER A 155 9.76 26.06 -7.65
CA SER A 155 9.50 25.62 -9.03
C SER A 155 10.00 24.20 -9.25
N GLU A 156 9.58 23.56 -10.34
CA GLU A 156 10.12 22.24 -10.70
C GLU A 156 11.65 22.26 -10.83
N GLU A 157 12.21 23.34 -11.39
CA GLU A 157 13.65 23.52 -11.52
C GLU A 157 14.35 23.63 -10.16
N SER A 158 13.81 24.43 -9.23
CA SER A 158 14.41 24.57 -7.89
C SER A 158 14.34 23.26 -7.11
N LEU A 159 13.24 22.51 -7.24
CA LEU A 159 13.08 21.19 -6.64
C LEU A 159 14.04 20.17 -7.25
N GLN A 160 14.17 20.13 -8.57
CA GLN A 160 15.11 19.24 -9.26
C GLN A 160 16.56 19.50 -8.83
N LYS A 161 16.98 20.78 -8.79
CA LYS A 161 18.31 21.16 -8.29
C LYS A 161 18.51 20.73 -6.84
N THR A 162 17.49 20.91 -6.00
CA THR A 162 17.54 20.52 -4.59
C THR A 162 17.70 19.01 -4.45
N LEU A 163 16.84 18.22 -5.10
CA LEU A 163 16.90 16.75 -5.14
C LEU A 163 18.26 16.25 -5.62
N LYS A 164 18.78 16.78 -6.73
CA LYS A 164 20.10 16.46 -7.26
C LYS A 164 21.22 16.71 -6.25
N SER A 165 21.07 17.74 -5.43
CA SER A 165 22.07 18.14 -4.45
C SER A 165 22.05 17.31 -3.16
N VAL A 166 20.90 16.72 -2.80
CA VAL A 166 20.70 15.92 -1.58
C VAL A 166 20.66 14.41 -1.84
N ALA A 167 20.73 14.00 -3.11
CA ALA A 167 20.84 12.60 -3.51
C ALA A 167 22.12 11.96 -2.96
N GLN A 168 21.99 10.81 -2.32
CA GLN A 168 23.10 10.05 -1.73
C GLN A 168 23.79 9.17 -2.78
N LYS A 169 25.11 9.05 -2.67
CA LYS A 169 25.98 8.28 -3.58
C LYS A 169 26.81 7.18 -2.89
N ASP A 170 26.77 7.14 -1.57
CA ASP A 170 27.61 6.26 -0.75
C ASP A 170 26.82 4.99 -0.36
N ASP A 171 27.09 4.38 0.80
CA ASP A 171 26.57 3.08 1.26
C ASP A 171 25.05 2.86 1.08
N ILE A 172 24.25 3.93 1.13
CA ILE A 172 22.82 3.91 0.78
C ILE A 172 22.61 4.90 -0.36
N GLU A 173 22.53 4.37 -1.57
CA GLU A 173 22.37 5.14 -2.78
C GLU A 173 20.92 5.60 -3.01
N THR A 174 20.73 6.82 -3.49
CA THR A 174 19.42 7.27 -4.00
C THR A 174 19.12 6.56 -5.31
N LEU A 175 18.12 5.67 -5.29
CA LEU A 175 17.67 4.94 -6.48
C LEU A 175 16.70 5.76 -7.34
N VAL A 176 15.73 6.44 -6.72
CA VAL A 176 14.71 7.23 -7.42
C VAL A 176 14.52 8.56 -6.72
N SER A 177 14.38 9.64 -7.49
CA SER A 177 13.96 10.97 -7.02
C SER A 177 12.67 11.36 -7.71
N ARG A 178 11.77 12.07 -7.01
CA ARG A 178 10.42 12.39 -7.51
C ARG A 178 10.05 13.83 -7.20
N ILE A 179 9.34 14.47 -8.13
CA ILE A 179 8.65 15.75 -7.95
C ILE A 179 7.17 15.48 -8.22
N ILE A 180 6.31 15.86 -7.28
CA ILE A 180 4.86 15.62 -7.39
C ILE A 180 4.15 16.98 -7.54
N ASP A 181 3.51 17.22 -8.68
CA ASP A 181 2.58 18.34 -8.83
C ASP A 181 1.19 17.88 -8.38
N LEU A 182 0.80 18.23 -7.15
CA LEU A 182 -0.45 17.79 -6.54
C LEU A 182 -1.69 18.37 -7.24
N LYS A 183 -1.57 19.54 -7.90
CA LYS A 183 -2.69 20.17 -8.59
C LYS A 183 -2.92 19.55 -9.96
N LYS A 184 -1.84 19.28 -10.70
CA LYS A 184 -1.90 18.59 -11.99
C LYS A 184 -1.98 17.07 -11.86
N ARG A 185 -1.68 16.53 -10.67
CA ARG A 185 -1.57 15.11 -10.37
C ARG A 185 -0.54 14.41 -11.26
N GLU A 186 0.63 15.04 -11.39
CA GLU A 186 1.75 14.55 -12.18
C GLU A 186 2.93 14.16 -11.26
N ILE A 187 3.57 13.04 -11.59
CA ILE A 187 4.74 12.50 -10.91
C ILE A 187 5.90 12.55 -11.90
N THR A 188 6.81 13.51 -11.74
CA THR A 188 8.09 13.55 -12.47
C THR A 188 9.10 12.70 -11.71
N MET A 189 9.64 11.67 -12.34
CA MET A 189 10.57 10.71 -11.77
C MET A 189 11.94 10.79 -12.44
N TYR A 190 12.98 10.61 -11.63
CA TYR A 190 14.37 10.48 -12.06
C TYR A 190 14.94 9.20 -11.48
N TYR A 191 15.59 8.40 -12.32
CA TYR A 191 16.10 7.08 -11.95
C TYR A 191 17.62 7.08 -11.88
N GLN A 192 18.20 6.39 -10.89
CA GLN A 192 19.64 6.27 -10.63
C GLN A 192 20.39 7.62 -10.62
N ARG A 193 19.74 8.67 -10.09
CA ARG A 193 20.29 10.04 -10.00
C ARG A 193 20.59 10.68 -11.37
N ASN A 194 20.04 10.14 -12.45
CA ASN A 194 20.04 10.80 -13.75
C ASN A 194 18.89 11.82 -13.79
N PHE A 195 19.22 13.09 -13.56
CA PHE A 195 18.26 14.19 -13.56
C PHE A 195 18.00 14.78 -14.96
N ASP A 196 18.68 14.27 -15.99
CA ASP A 196 18.59 14.80 -17.35
C ASP A 196 17.52 14.07 -18.18
N VAL A 197 17.07 12.90 -17.72
CA VAL A 197 16.06 12.06 -18.38
C VAL A 197 14.89 11.79 -17.43
N PRO A 198 13.91 12.72 -17.33
CA PRO A 198 12.72 12.50 -16.52
C PRO A 198 11.74 11.54 -17.21
N VAL A 199 11.00 10.78 -16.40
CA VAL A 199 9.75 10.14 -16.78
C VAL A 199 8.62 10.86 -16.07
N VAL A 200 7.55 11.23 -16.80
CA VAL A 200 6.38 11.88 -16.22
C VAL A 200 5.21 10.90 -16.25
N ILE A 201 4.65 10.60 -15.09
CA ILE A 201 3.43 9.81 -14.93
C ILE A 201 2.28 10.75 -14.62
N ARG A 202 1.22 10.72 -15.42
CA ARG A 202 0.00 11.51 -15.22
C ARG A 202 -1.08 10.63 -14.60
N LEU A 203 -1.45 10.89 -13.35
CA LEU A 203 -2.40 10.03 -12.63
C LEU A 203 -3.71 9.84 -13.40
N ASP A 204 -4.26 10.92 -13.96
CA ASP A 204 -5.55 10.87 -14.66
C ASP A 204 -5.51 9.96 -15.90
N ASP A 205 -4.36 9.86 -16.56
CA ASP A 205 -4.19 8.97 -17.72
C ASP A 205 -3.95 7.53 -17.28
N GLU A 206 -3.21 7.31 -16.18
CA GLU A 206 -3.03 5.98 -15.61
C GLU A 206 -4.34 5.38 -15.09
N LEU A 207 -5.19 6.18 -14.42
CA LEU A 207 -6.48 5.69 -13.92
C LEU A 207 -7.45 5.27 -15.05
N LYS A 208 -7.38 5.91 -16.24
CA LYS A 208 -8.17 5.52 -17.42
C LYS A 208 -7.80 4.15 -17.96
N LYS A 209 -6.55 3.70 -17.75
CA LYS A 209 -6.12 2.34 -18.12
C LYS A 209 -6.71 1.28 -17.18
N GLY A 210 -7.45 1.70 -16.16
CA GLY A 210 -7.96 0.81 -15.14
C GLY A 210 -6.84 0.32 -14.23
N LEU A 211 -7.12 -0.79 -13.55
CA LEU A 211 -6.20 -1.46 -12.65
C LEU A 211 -5.05 -2.07 -13.44
N HIS A 212 -3.84 -1.56 -13.26
CA HIS A 212 -2.65 -2.09 -13.90
C HIS A 212 -1.41 -1.89 -13.02
N TYR A 213 -0.32 -2.52 -13.44
CA TYR A 213 0.95 -2.55 -12.73
C TYR A 213 2.09 -2.21 -13.69
N GLU A 214 3.05 -1.42 -13.22
CA GLU A 214 4.18 -0.98 -14.01
C GLU A 214 5.49 -1.20 -13.25
N CYS A 215 6.49 -1.76 -13.94
CA CYS A 215 7.86 -1.78 -13.48
C CYS A 215 8.48 -0.39 -13.71
N ILE A 216 8.82 0.35 -12.65
CA ILE A 216 9.34 1.72 -12.83
C ILE A 216 10.65 1.75 -13.67
N PRO A 217 11.64 0.85 -13.46
CA PRO A 217 12.83 0.81 -14.31
C PRO A 217 12.56 0.62 -15.81
N SER A 218 11.50 -0.08 -16.21
CA SER A 218 11.21 -0.27 -17.65
C SER A 218 10.76 1.03 -18.33
N LEU A 219 10.24 2.00 -17.57
CA LEU A 219 9.89 3.33 -18.10
C LEU A 219 11.12 4.14 -18.54
N PHE A 220 12.32 3.76 -18.08
CA PHE A 220 13.59 4.43 -18.41
C PHE A 220 14.38 3.69 -19.51
N ASN A 221 13.77 2.74 -20.23
CA ASN A 221 14.42 1.90 -21.25
C ASN A 221 15.63 1.10 -20.74
N GLU A 222 15.65 0.71 -19.46
CA GLU A 222 16.69 -0.16 -18.93
C GLU A 222 16.46 -1.63 -19.30
N ASN A 223 17.21 -2.10 -20.30
CA ASN A 223 17.12 -3.46 -20.84
C ASN A 223 17.59 -4.58 -19.89
N ASN A 224 18.08 -4.25 -18.68
CA ASN A 224 18.75 -5.19 -17.79
C ASN A 224 18.14 -5.20 -16.37
N THR A 225 16.81 -5.20 -16.30
CA THR A 225 16.09 -5.12 -15.02
C THR A 225 15.56 -6.51 -14.64
N ASN A 226 15.86 -6.96 -13.42
CA ASN A 226 15.24 -8.15 -12.79
C ASN A 226 13.76 -7.90 -12.41
N CYS A 227 13.07 -7.07 -13.17
CA CYS A 227 11.77 -6.48 -12.87
C CYS A 227 10.86 -6.79 -14.06
N SER A 228 9.91 -7.72 -13.88
CA SER A 228 8.99 -8.11 -14.94
C SER A 228 7.75 -7.23 -14.94
N SER A 229 7.41 -6.68 -16.11
CA SER A 229 6.07 -6.14 -16.42
C SER A 229 5.06 -7.24 -16.72
N GLU A 230 5.51 -8.48 -16.93
CA GLU A 230 4.62 -9.64 -17.03
C GLU A 230 3.86 -9.83 -15.71
N HIS A 231 2.54 -9.80 -15.82
CA HIS A 231 1.56 -9.88 -14.74
C HIS A 231 1.63 -11.20 -13.97
N LYS A 232 2.64 -11.37 -13.13
CA LYS A 232 2.72 -12.47 -12.17
C LYS A 232 3.15 -11.92 -10.81
N MET A 233 2.18 -11.31 -10.14
CA MET A 233 2.33 -10.97 -8.73
C MET A 233 2.19 -12.26 -7.93
N GLU A 234 3.31 -12.96 -7.78
CA GLU A 234 3.44 -14.14 -6.92
C GLU A 234 3.99 -13.74 -5.56
N PHE A 235 3.24 -14.02 -4.50
CA PHE A 235 3.64 -13.74 -3.12
C PHE A 235 3.76 -15.05 -2.37
N TYR A 236 4.84 -15.19 -1.60
CA TYR A 236 5.14 -16.41 -0.86
C TYR A 236 4.76 -16.24 0.61
N TYR A 237 4.23 -17.29 1.22
CA TYR A 237 3.84 -17.30 2.63
C TYR A 237 4.38 -18.54 3.34
N ASP A 238 4.69 -18.41 4.63
CA ASP A 238 5.00 -19.54 5.51
C ASP A 238 3.71 -20.24 6.01
N GLU A 239 3.84 -21.16 6.97
CA GLU A 239 2.71 -21.94 7.51
C GLU A 239 1.66 -21.10 8.23
N ASP A 240 2.06 -19.94 8.76
CA ASP A 240 1.22 -19.00 9.50
C ASP A 240 0.61 -17.91 8.60
N TRP A 241 0.70 -18.06 7.27
CA TRP A 241 0.27 -17.05 6.29
C TRP A 241 1.00 -15.71 6.42
N LYS A 242 2.23 -15.71 6.93
CA LYS A 242 3.08 -14.51 6.93
C LYS A 242 3.85 -14.41 5.61
N GLU A 243 3.79 -13.25 4.96
CA GLU A 243 4.51 -13.01 3.70
C GLU A 243 6.03 -13.16 3.93
N ILE A 244 6.68 -13.96 3.09
CA ILE A 244 8.14 -14.18 3.08
C ILE A 244 8.75 -13.73 1.75
N PRO A 245 9.99 -13.22 1.75
CA PRO A 245 10.57 -12.57 0.57
C PRO A 245 10.99 -13.54 -0.54
N THR A 246 11.06 -14.85 -0.27
CA THR A 246 11.55 -15.85 -1.23
C THR A 246 10.79 -17.16 -1.11
N SER A 247 10.77 -17.92 -2.20
CA SER A 247 10.16 -19.25 -2.27
C SER A 247 10.84 -20.34 -1.45
N LYS A 248 12.06 -20.09 -0.91
CA LYS A 248 12.88 -21.12 -0.24
C LYS A 248 12.20 -21.80 0.95
N LYS A 249 11.34 -21.08 1.66
CA LYS A 249 10.58 -21.57 2.83
C LYS A 249 9.07 -21.49 2.61
N ALA A 250 8.61 -21.33 1.38
CA ALA A 250 7.20 -21.11 1.10
C ALA A 250 6.39 -22.38 1.36
N ILE A 251 5.29 -22.21 2.07
CA ILE A 251 4.23 -23.21 2.25
C ILE A 251 3.06 -22.89 1.33
N TYR A 252 2.77 -21.60 1.13
CA TYR A 252 1.76 -21.15 0.18
C TYR A 252 2.34 -20.15 -0.82
N VAL A 253 1.72 -20.09 -1.99
CA VAL A 253 1.95 -19.01 -2.97
C VAL A 253 0.61 -18.43 -3.40
N ARG A 254 0.47 -17.11 -3.27
CA ARG A 254 -0.63 -16.34 -3.84
C ARG A 254 -0.27 -15.89 -5.24
N LYS A 255 -1.18 -16.06 -6.18
CA LYS A 255 -1.10 -15.48 -7.52
C LYS A 255 -2.28 -14.55 -7.73
N ILE A 256 -1.99 -13.37 -8.24
CA ILE A 256 -3.00 -12.36 -8.58
C ILE A 256 -2.96 -12.14 -10.08
N THR A 257 -4.11 -12.26 -10.74
CA THR A 257 -4.28 -12.03 -12.18
C THR A 257 -5.51 -11.17 -12.42
N SER A 258 -5.52 -10.34 -13.46
CA SER A 258 -6.72 -9.60 -13.87
C SER A 258 -7.78 -10.57 -14.42
N ASP A 259 -9.06 -10.32 -14.12
CA ASP A 259 -10.17 -10.99 -14.79
C ASP A 259 -10.28 -10.42 -16.22
N PRO A 260 -10.19 -11.23 -17.29
CA PRO A 260 -10.30 -10.74 -18.66
C PRO A 260 -11.67 -10.14 -18.99
N ASN A 261 -12.70 -10.42 -18.19
CA ASN A 261 -14.09 -10.01 -18.44
C ASN A 261 -14.62 -8.98 -17.43
N SER A 262 -13.81 -8.54 -16.46
CA SER A 262 -14.22 -7.55 -15.46
C SER A 262 -13.04 -6.69 -15.02
N THR A 263 -13.30 -5.67 -14.20
CA THR A 263 -12.25 -4.85 -13.57
C THR A 263 -11.69 -5.49 -12.29
N GLU A 264 -12.09 -6.73 -11.98
CA GLU A 264 -11.71 -7.43 -10.76
C GLU A 264 -10.40 -8.20 -10.91
N LEU A 265 -9.75 -8.44 -9.78
CA LEU A 265 -8.60 -9.33 -9.65
C LEU A 265 -9.06 -10.71 -9.22
N ILE A 266 -8.55 -11.73 -9.88
CA ILE A 266 -8.65 -13.13 -9.46
C ILE A 266 -7.45 -13.42 -8.57
N VAL A 267 -7.72 -13.83 -7.34
CA VAL A 267 -6.70 -14.24 -6.36
C VAL A 267 -6.80 -15.73 -6.14
N LYS A 268 -5.70 -16.43 -6.35
CA LYS A 268 -5.57 -17.85 -6.10
C LYS A 268 -4.38 -18.13 -5.20
N ASP A 269 -4.62 -18.84 -4.10
CA ASP A 269 -3.54 -19.36 -3.29
C ASP A 269 -3.36 -20.85 -3.58
N TYR A 270 -2.11 -21.29 -3.57
CA TYR A 270 -1.72 -22.66 -3.83
C TYR A 270 -0.85 -23.18 -2.71
N PHE A 271 -1.00 -24.46 -2.37
CA PHE A 271 0.01 -25.19 -1.63
C PHE A 271 1.30 -25.21 -2.47
N PHE A 272 2.37 -24.63 -1.93
CA PHE A 272 3.57 -24.32 -2.71
C PHE A 272 4.24 -25.56 -3.31
N LYS A 273 4.33 -26.65 -2.55
CA LYS A 273 4.97 -27.90 -2.99
C LYS A 273 4.12 -28.68 -4.00
N SER A 274 2.84 -28.91 -3.70
CA SER A 274 1.95 -29.71 -4.55
C SER A 274 1.36 -28.93 -5.71
N LYS A 275 1.42 -27.59 -5.68
CA LYS A 275 0.82 -26.66 -6.66
C LYS A 275 -0.70 -26.80 -6.78
N LYS A 276 -1.34 -27.47 -5.83
CA LYS A 276 -2.80 -27.58 -5.78
C LYS A 276 -3.39 -26.31 -5.20
N ILE A 277 -4.56 -25.94 -5.71
CA ILE A 277 -5.28 -24.77 -5.23
C ILE A 277 -5.68 -24.97 -3.76
N GLN A 278 -5.60 -23.91 -2.99
CA GLN A 278 -5.97 -23.85 -1.58
C GLN A 278 -7.06 -22.80 -1.35
N TYR A 279 -7.07 -21.74 -2.15
CA TYR A 279 -7.99 -20.62 -2.04
C TYR A 279 -8.26 -19.99 -3.41
N GLU A 280 -9.49 -19.53 -3.63
CA GLU A 280 -9.88 -18.73 -4.79
C GLU A 280 -10.93 -17.67 -4.40
N ALA A 281 -10.69 -16.43 -4.81
CA ALA A 281 -11.65 -15.34 -4.67
C ALA A 281 -11.45 -14.26 -5.74
N LYS A 282 -12.49 -13.45 -5.94
CA LYS A 282 -12.39 -12.20 -6.70
C LYS A 282 -12.30 -11.00 -5.77
N TYR A 283 -11.52 -10.02 -6.16
CA TYR A 283 -11.33 -8.78 -5.41
C TYR A 283 -11.45 -7.58 -6.34
N GLU A 284 -11.99 -6.47 -5.84
CA GLU A 284 -12.18 -5.28 -6.67
C GLU A 284 -10.89 -4.58 -7.07
N ASN A 285 -9.86 -4.64 -6.22
CA ASN A 285 -8.56 -4.02 -6.43
C ASN A 285 -7.55 -4.60 -5.43
N TYR A 286 -6.29 -4.21 -5.56
CA TYR A 286 -5.24 -4.63 -4.62
C TYR A 286 -5.58 -4.26 -3.18
N ASP A 287 -6.16 -3.08 -2.95
CA ASP A 287 -6.56 -2.62 -1.61
C ASP A 287 -7.53 -3.60 -0.96
N ALA A 288 -8.48 -4.15 -1.72
CA ALA A 288 -9.39 -5.17 -1.22
C ALA A 288 -8.66 -6.49 -0.86
N ILE A 289 -7.59 -6.85 -1.58
CA ILE A 289 -6.76 -8.01 -1.24
C ILE A 289 -6.00 -7.75 0.07
N ILE A 290 -5.38 -6.57 0.19
CA ILE A 290 -4.59 -6.13 1.35
C ILE A 290 -5.44 -6.11 2.62
N LEU A 291 -6.63 -5.53 2.49
CA LEU A 291 -7.57 -5.30 3.58
C LEU A 291 -8.48 -6.51 3.83
N ASN A 292 -8.23 -7.60 3.09
CA ASN A 292 -9.08 -8.78 3.02
C ASN A 292 -10.59 -8.44 2.87
N ARG A 293 -10.91 -7.39 2.10
CA ARG A 293 -12.28 -6.96 1.80
C ARG A 293 -12.89 -7.88 0.74
N GLN A 294 -13.18 -9.11 1.16
CA GLN A 294 -13.86 -10.09 0.33
C GLN A 294 -15.28 -9.62 0.03
N ASN A 295 -15.65 -9.69 -1.25
CA ASN A 295 -16.99 -9.45 -1.77
C ASN A 295 -17.33 -10.59 -2.74
N GLY A 296 -18.50 -11.20 -2.57
CA GLY A 296 -18.95 -12.34 -3.36
C GLY A 296 -18.43 -13.67 -2.82
N ILE A 297 -18.33 -14.66 -3.71
CA ILE A 297 -18.02 -16.05 -3.35
C ILE A 297 -16.51 -16.24 -3.16
N VAL A 298 -16.17 -16.89 -2.06
CA VAL A 298 -14.81 -17.30 -1.70
C VAL A 298 -14.79 -18.80 -1.49
N VAL A 299 -13.80 -19.48 -2.07
CA VAL A 299 -13.69 -20.94 -2.03
C VAL A 299 -12.34 -21.35 -1.45
N TRP A 300 -12.35 -22.31 -0.53
CA TRP A 300 -11.17 -22.95 0.03
C TRP A 300 -11.16 -24.44 -0.34
N TYR A 301 -9.96 -24.98 -0.47
CA TYR A 301 -9.73 -26.37 -0.87
C TYR A 301 -8.78 -27.07 0.10
N TYR A 302 -9.02 -28.35 0.32
CA TYR A 302 -8.04 -29.26 0.89
C TYR A 302 -6.91 -29.53 -0.11
N GLU A 303 -5.75 -29.95 0.36
CA GLU A 303 -4.64 -30.34 -0.51
C GLU A 303 -4.96 -31.60 -1.35
N ASN A 304 -6.05 -32.32 -1.07
CA ASN A 304 -6.53 -33.37 -1.97
C ASN A 304 -7.26 -32.83 -3.22
N GLY A 305 -7.58 -31.53 -3.26
CA GLY A 305 -8.26 -30.83 -4.36
C GLY A 305 -9.78 -30.69 -4.19
N LYS A 306 -10.37 -31.28 -3.15
CA LYS A 306 -11.80 -31.11 -2.82
C LYS A 306 -12.01 -29.80 -2.07
N LYS A 307 -13.20 -29.21 -2.23
CA LYS A 307 -13.59 -28.02 -1.46
C LYS A 307 -13.56 -28.35 0.03
N SER A 308 -13.05 -27.44 0.83
CA SER A 308 -13.19 -27.46 2.29
C SER A 308 -14.25 -26.47 2.76
N ARG A 309 -14.39 -25.35 2.04
CA ARG A 309 -15.36 -24.29 2.33
C ARG A 309 -15.71 -23.48 1.09
N GLU A 310 -16.92 -22.97 1.06
CA GLU A 310 -17.42 -21.99 0.09
C GLU A 310 -18.31 -21.05 0.88
N SER A 311 -18.07 -19.75 0.80
CA SER A 311 -18.85 -18.76 1.55
C SER A 311 -19.02 -17.48 0.76
N GLU A 312 -20.18 -16.86 0.90
CA GLU A 312 -20.48 -15.54 0.36
C GLU A 312 -20.17 -14.44 1.39
N PHE A 313 -19.49 -13.39 0.93
CA PHE A 313 -19.10 -12.25 1.75
C PHE A 313 -19.60 -10.92 1.17
N LEU A 314 -19.89 -9.99 2.06
CA LEU A 314 -20.08 -8.58 1.75
C LEU A 314 -19.19 -7.76 2.69
N ASN A 315 -18.20 -7.06 2.15
CA ASN A 315 -17.23 -6.27 2.90
C ASN A 315 -16.53 -7.07 4.02
N ASN A 316 -16.00 -8.25 3.69
CA ASN A 316 -15.35 -9.19 4.62
C ASN A 316 -16.29 -9.79 5.69
N LYS A 317 -17.60 -9.56 5.59
CA LYS A 317 -18.59 -10.12 6.51
C LYS A 317 -19.34 -11.25 5.84
N PRO A 318 -19.48 -12.44 6.48
CA PRO A 318 -20.34 -13.49 5.98
C PRO A 318 -21.74 -12.94 5.69
N ASN A 319 -22.19 -13.08 4.45
CA ASN A 319 -23.47 -12.55 3.99
C ASN A 319 -23.94 -13.38 2.80
N GLY A 320 -24.86 -14.31 3.06
CA GLY A 320 -25.32 -15.31 2.13
C GLY A 320 -24.99 -16.73 2.60
N LYS A 321 -24.90 -17.66 1.65
CA LYS A 321 -24.69 -19.08 1.94
C LYS A 321 -23.23 -19.37 2.29
N SER A 322 -23.03 -20.28 3.24
CA SER A 322 -21.75 -20.88 3.58
C SER A 322 -21.90 -22.39 3.66
N THR A 323 -21.00 -23.14 3.02
CA THR A 323 -20.96 -24.60 3.08
C THR A 323 -19.56 -25.04 3.48
N LEU A 324 -19.49 -26.02 4.39
CA LEU A 324 -18.27 -26.67 4.84
C LEU A 324 -18.31 -28.14 4.44
N TRP A 325 -17.18 -28.65 3.97
CA TRP A 325 -17.00 -30.05 3.58
C TRP A 325 -15.90 -30.71 4.41
N ASN A 326 -15.92 -32.03 4.52
CA ASN A 326 -14.81 -32.82 5.04
C ASN A 326 -13.80 -33.19 3.93
N GLU A 327 -12.69 -33.83 4.29
CA GLU A 327 -11.70 -34.28 3.29
C GLU A 327 -12.23 -35.35 2.32
N ALA A 328 -13.31 -36.06 2.67
CA ALA A 328 -13.99 -36.98 1.76
C ALA A 328 -14.86 -36.24 0.72
N GLY A 329 -15.11 -34.93 0.90
CA GLY A 329 -15.96 -34.11 0.04
C GLY A 329 -17.44 -34.18 0.41
N GLU A 330 -17.76 -34.70 1.58
CA GLU A 330 -19.11 -34.74 2.13
C GLU A 330 -19.38 -33.43 2.86
N ILE A 331 -20.60 -32.92 2.73
CA ILE A 331 -21.02 -31.70 3.42
C ILE A 331 -21.03 -32.00 4.93
N LYS A 332 -20.33 -31.17 5.70
CA LYS A 332 -20.39 -31.17 7.17
C LYS A 332 -21.43 -30.19 7.69
N ASN A 333 -21.53 -29.02 7.07
CA ASN A 333 -22.37 -27.94 7.58
C ASN A 333 -22.80 -27.02 6.44
N GLU A 334 -24.04 -26.55 6.51
CA GLU A 334 -24.55 -25.46 5.70
C GLU A 334 -25.12 -24.38 6.60
N SER A 335 -24.74 -23.14 6.36
CA SER A 335 -25.19 -21.98 7.12
C SER A 335 -25.61 -20.85 6.17
N VAL A 336 -26.55 -20.02 6.60
CA VAL A 336 -26.96 -18.80 5.89
C VAL A 336 -26.79 -17.62 6.81
N TYR A 337 -26.16 -16.54 6.33
CA TYR A 337 -25.91 -15.33 7.09
C TYR A 337 -26.55 -14.11 6.43
N ASP A 338 -26.98 -13.15 7.24
CA ASP A 338 -27.31 -11.78 6.80
C ASP A 338 -26.46 -10.82 7.64
N ASN A 339 -25.53 -10.11 7.00
CA ASN A 339 -24.64 -9.14 7.66
C ASN A 339 -23.96 -9.67 8.94
N CYS A 340 -23.31 -10.83 8.86
CA CYS A 340 -22.73 -11.62 9.97
C CYS A 340 -23.73 -12.30 10.93
N VAL A 341 -25.04 -12.11 10.79
CA VAL A 341 -26.04 -12.76 11.66
C VAL A 341 -26.39 -14.11 11.07
N LEU A 342 -26.22 -15.19 11.85
CA LEU A 342 -26.64 -16.54 11.45
C LEU A 342 -28.17 -16.61 11.39
N ILE A 343 -28.70 -16.96 10.22
CA ILE A 343 -30.15 -17.09 9.97
C ILE A 343 -30.59 -18.54 10.08
N SER A 344 -29.79 -19.46 9.53
CA SER A 344 -30.08 -20.90 9.58
C SER A 344 -28.79 -21.71 9.51
N GLU A 345 -28.78 -22.87 10.16
CA GLU A 345 -27.66 -23.82 10.15
C GLU A 345 -28.20 -25.25 10.05
N VAL A 346 -27.54 -26.08 9.24
CA VAL A 346 -27.78 -27.52 9.14
C VAL A 346 -26.45 -28.24 9.30
N ASP A 347 -26.33 -29.00 10.38
CA ASP A 347 -25.18 -29.86 10.65
C ASP A 347 -25.43 -31.29 10.12
N HIS A 348 -24.53 -31.75 9.29
CA HIS A 348 -24.55 -33.06 8.63
C HIS A 348 -23.47 -34.01 9.19
N SER A 349 -22.71 -33.58 10.21
CA SER A 349 -21.73 -34.43 10.89
C SER A 349 -22.43 -35.43 11.84
N LYS A 350 -22.83 -36.57 11.28
CA LYS A 350 -23.28 -37.76 12.02
C LYS A 350 -22.32 -38.92 11.88
#